data_AF-A0A316RB29-F1
#
_entry.id   AF-A0A316RB29-F1
#
_cell.length_a   1.000
_cell.length_b   1.000
_cell.length_c   1.000
_cell.angle_alpha   90.00
_cell.angle_beta   90.00
_cell.angle_gamma   90.00
#
_symmetry.space_group_name_H-M   'P 1'
#
loop_
_entity.id
_entity.type
_entity.pdbx_description
1 polymer ?
#
loop_
_entity_poly.entity_id
_entity_poly.type
_entity_poly.pdbx_seq_one_letter_code
_entity_poly.pdbx_strand_id
1 'polypeptide(L)' 'MRIKELCQQRATTQKDLAAKLGVSEMTLSRAAKGNTSLPLLEKIAAALEVEVQELFAAPKEGAITCPHCGKSITIKAE' A
#
# COMPACT_ATOMS: atom_id res chain seq x y z
N MET A 1 -1.54 -3.74 -1.96
CA MET A 1 -0.93 -2.42 -1.74
C MET A 1 -1.20 -1.54 -2.95
N ARG A 2 -1.22 -0.21 -2.77
CA ARG A 2 -1.63 0.78 -3.80
C ARG A 2 -0.45 1.52 -4.44
N ILE A 3 0.76 0.95 -4.38
CA ILE A 3 2.00 1.58 -4.88
C ILE A 3 1.87 2.04 -6.35
N LYS A 4 1.25 1.24 -7.22
CA LYS A 4 1.04 1.61 -8.63
C LYS A 4 0.15 2.84 -8.79
N GLU A 5 -0.96 2.89 -8.06
CA GLU A 5 -1.89 4.02 -8.08
C GLU A 5 -1.23 5.29 -7.53
N LEU A 6 -0.49 5.17 -6.44
CA LEU A 6 0.25 6.30 -5.85
C LEU A 6 1.32 6.85 -6.80
N CYS A 7 2.04 5.98 -7.53
CA CYS A 7 2.98 6.43 -8.56
C CYS A 7 2.27 7.28 -9.62
N GLN A 8 1.09 6.84 -10.09
CA GLN A 8 0.30 7.58 -11.08
C GLN A 8 -0.18 8.93 -10.54
N GLN A 9 -0.66 8.98 -9.29
CA GLN A 9 -1.08 10.22 -8.63
C GLN A 9 0.07 11.21 -8.45
N ARG A 10 1.30 10.72 -8.29
CA ARG A 10 2.52 11.53 -8.15
C ARG A 10 3.23 11.77 -9.49
N ALA A 11 2.59 11.49 -10.62
CA ALA A 11 3.17 11.65 -11.96
C ALA A 11 4.54 10.96 -12.13
N THR A 12 4.75 9.81 -11.47
CA THR A 12 5.97 9.01 -11.54
C THR A 12 5.67 7.59 -11.98
N THR A 13 6.70 6.84 -12.41
CA THR A 13 6.57 5.43 -12.75
C THR A 13 7.22 4.56 -11.68
N GLN A 14 6.85 3.28 -11.61
CA GLN A 14 7.54 2.32 -10.73
C GLN A 14 9.02 2.16 -11.09
N LYS A 15 9.36 2.37 -12.37
CA LYS A 15 10.72 2.34 -12.86
C LYS A 15 11.53 3.55 -12.37
N ASP A 16 10.95 4.75 -12.42
CA ASP A 16 11.60 5.97 -11.91
C ASP A 16 11.74 5.91 -10.38
N LEU A 17 10.72 5.40 -9.69
CA LEU A 17 10.76 5.18 -8.25
C LEU A 17 11.84 4.15 -7.88
N ALA A 18 11.96 3.05 -8.62
CA ALA A 18 13.01 2.06 -8.40
C ALA A 18 14.41 2.67 -8.59
N ALA A 19 14.59 3.49 -9.64
CA ALA A 19 15.84 4.21 -9.89
C ALA A 19 16.19 5.18 -8.75
N LYS A 20 15.22 5.98 -8.27
CA LYS A 20 15.37 6.90 -7.14
C LYS A 20 15.76 6.17 -5.84
N LEU A 21 15.25 4.95 -5.66
CA LEU A 21 15.49 4.12 -4.48
C LEU A 21 16.75 3.24 -4.58
N GLY A 22 17.42 3.22 -5.73
CA GLY A 22 18.58 2.37 -5.98
C GLY A 22 18.26 0.87 -5.97
N VAL A 23 17.04 0.49 -6.37
CA VAL A 23 16.56 -0.90 -6.41
C VAL A 23 16.09 -1.28 -7.81
N SER A 24 15.86 -2.57 -8.05
CA SER A 24 15.30 -3.03 -9.32
C SER A 24 13.79 -2.75 -9.41
N GLU A 25 13.28 -2.57 -10.63
CA GLU A 25 11.83 -2.51 -10.88
C GLU A 25 11.11 -3.80 -10.43
N MET A 26 11.80 -4.94 -10.52
CA MET A 26 11.29 -6.22 -10.02
C MET A 26 11.07 -6.20 -8.50
N THR A 27 11.94 -5.50 -7.76
CA THR A 27 11.80 -5.30 -6.31
C THR A 27 10.52 -4.52 -6.02
N LEU A 28 10.25 -3.44 -6.76
CA LEU A 28 9.03 -2.64 -6.63
C LEU A 28 7.78 -3.44 -7.02
N SER A 29 7.87 -4.26 -8.07
CA SER A 29 6.78 -5.15 -8.49
C SER A 29 6.45 -6.21 -7.42
N ARG A 30 7.48 -6.76 -6.75
CA ARG A 30 7.29 -7.69 -5.62
C ARG A 30 6.71 -6.97 -4.41
N ALA A 31 7.18 -5.77 -4.12
CA ALA A 31 6.65 -4.94 -3.04
C ALA A 31 5.17 -4.60 -3.24
N ALA A 32 4.75 -4.25 -4.47
CA ALA A 32 3.34 -4.00 -4.78
C ALA A 32 2.42 -5.21 -4.49
N LYS A 33 2.98 -6.43 -4.55
CA LYS A 33 2.30 -7.69 -4.23
C LYS A 33 2.42 -8.10 -2.75
N GLY A 34 3.05 -7.28 -1.90
CA GLY A 34 3.22 -7.53 -0.47
C GLY A 34 4.51 -8.26 -0.09
N ASN A 35 5.35 -8.63 -1.05
CA ASN A 35 6.65 -9.25 -0.79
C ASN A 35 7.72 -8.17 -0.61
N THR A 36 7.78 -7.57 0.58
CA THR A 36 8.67 -6.45 0.91
C THR A 36 9.10 -6.47 2.37
N SER A 37 10.12 -5.69 2.71
CA SER A 37 10.53 -5.41 4.08
C SER A 37 10.00 -4.04 4.55
N LEU A 38 9.89 -3.86 5.87
CA LEU A 38 9.51 -2.57 6.47
C LEU A 38 10.43 -1.41 6.03
N PRO A 39 11.78 -1.56 6.01
CA PRO A 39 12.66 -0.47 5.57
C PRO A 39 12.44 -0.07 4.10
N LEU A 40 12.04 -1.01 3.25
CA LEU A 40 11.72 -0.69 1.85
C LEU A 40 10.37 0.04 1.75
N LEU A 41 9.38 -0.32 2.57
CA LEU A 41 8.11 0.41 2.64
C LEU A 41 8.29 1.86 3.09
N GLU A 42 9.10 2.09 4.12
CA GLU A 42 9.43 3.44 4.60
C GLU A 42 10.10 4.27 3.51
N LYS A 43 11.06 3.69 2.79
CA LYS A 43 11.72 4.35 1.66
C LYS A 43 10.75 4.67 0.52
N ILE A 44 9.84 3.75 0.19
CA ILE A 44 8.81 3.97 -0.84
C ILE A 44 7.87 5.10 -0.43
N ALA A 45 7.39 5.10 0.81
CA ALA A 45 6.53 6.15 1.35
C ALA A 45 7.22 7.51 1.32
N ALA A 46 8.47 7.59 1.80
CA ALA A 46 9.28 8.80 1.76
C ALA A 46 9.53 9.30 0.33
N ALA A 47 9.82 8.40 -0.61
CA ALA A 47 10.08 8.77 -1.99
C ALA A 47 8.84 9.25 -2.76
N LEU A 48 7.65 8.80 -2.34
CA LEU A 48 6.34 9.21 -2.85
C LEU A 48 5.69 10.35 -2.04
N GLU A 49 6.36 10.80 -0.97
CA GLU A 49 5.88 11.85 -0.05
C GLU A 49 4.46 11.56 0.46
N VAL A 50 4.28 10.36 1.00
CA VAL A 50 3.03 9.87 1.60
C VAL A 50 3.31 9.20 2.92
N GLU A 51 2.29 9.05 3.75
CA GLU A 51 2.39 8.23 4.94
C GLU A 51 2.43 6.73 4.58
N VAL A 52 3.11 5.91 5.40
CA VAL A 52 3.22 4.45 5.15
C VAL A 52 1.85 3.79 5.05
N GLN A 53 0.86 4.27 5.83
CA GLN A 53 -0.52 3.79 5.78
C GLN A 53 -1.19 3.98 4.40
N GLU A 54 -0.82 5.01 3.65
CA GLU A 54 -1.39 5.29 2.32
C GLU A 54 -0.93 4.27 1.26
N LEU A 55 0.18 3.56 1.51
CA LEU A 55 0.61 2.44 0.68
C LEU A 55 -0.40 1.28 0.69
N PHE A 56 -1.32 1.27 1.65
CA PHE A 56 -2.36 0.28 1.82
C PHE A 56 -3.72 0.83 1.39
N ALA A 57 -4.64 -0.06 1.07
CA ALA A 57 -6.02 0.36 0.87
C ALA A 57 -6.62 0.71 2.24
N ALA A 58 -7.48 1.73 2.28
CA ALA A 58 -8.26 2.01 3.47
C ALA A 58 -9.00 0.73 3.88
N PRO A 59 -9.07 0.42 5.19
CA PRO A 59 -9.91 -0.67 5.66
C PRO A 59 -11.32 -0.43 5.13
N LYS A 60 -11.97 -1.49 4.63
CA LYS A 60 -13.38 -1.41 4.27
C LYS A 60 -14.13 -1.03 5.54
N GLU A 61 -14.67 0.19 5.58
CA GLU A 61 -15.32 0.74 6.76
C GLU A 61 -16.31 -0.26 7.36
N GLY A 62 -16.22 -0.46 8.68
CA GLY A 62 -17.24 -1.13 9.46
C GLY A 62 -17.42 -2.63 9.24
N ALA A 63 -16.52 -3.35 8.55
CA ALA A 63 -16.65 -4.80 8.36
C ALA A 63 -16.06 -5.60 9.53
N ILE A 64 -16.83 -5.78 10.61
CA ILE A 64 -16.47 -6.70 11.69
C ILE A 64 -16.92 -8.10 11.29
N THR A 65 -16.01 -9.07 11.28
CA THR A 65 -16.37 -10.47 11.03
C THR A 65 -16.75 -11.13 12.34
N CYS A 66 -17.95 -11.73 12.42
CA CYS A 66 -18.38 -12.46 13.61
C CYS A 66 -17.48 -13.68 13.85
N PRO A 67 -16.78 -13.78 15.00
CA PRO A 67 -15.87 -14.89 15.28
C PRO A 67 -16.59 -16.24 15.47
N HIS A 68 -17.92 -16.23 15.65
CA HIS A 68 -18.72 -17.44 15.85
C HIS A 68 -19.33 -17.99 14.55
N CYS A 69 -19.60 -17.15 13.56
CA CYS A 69 -20.31 -17.59 12.33
C CYS A 69 -19.73 -17.06 11.02
N GLY A 70 -18.69 -16.22 11.05
CA GLY A 70 -18.01 -15.70 9.86
C GLY A 70 -18.79 -14.65 9.07
N LYS A 71 -19.98 -14.24 9.52
CA LYS A 71 -20.78 -13.21 8.85
C LYS A 71 -20.18 -11.81 9.07
N SER A 72 -20.25 -10.97 8.04
CA SER A 72 -19.92 -9.54 8.13
C SER A 72 -20.99 -8.77 8.88
N ILE A 73 -20.59 -8.05 9.92
CA ILE A 73 -21.38 -7.11 10.71
C ILE A 73 -20.99 -5.71 10.22
N THR A 74 -21.94 -4.95 9.69
CA THR A 74 -21.73 -3.55 9.29
C THR A 74 -22.18 -2.62 10.42
N ILE A 75 -21.25 -1.92 11.07
CA ILE A 75 -21.59 -0.86 12.04
C ILE A 75 -21.63 0.47 11.30
N LYS A 76 -22.77 1.18 11.38
CA LYS A 76 -22.89 2.57 10.94
C LYS A 76 -22.59 3.45 12.15
N ALA A 77 -21.62 4.35 12.03
CA ALA A 77 -21.42 5.44 12.99
C ALA A 77 -22.31 6.61 12.57
N GLU A 78 -23.13 7.12 13.49
CA GLU A 78 -23.87 8.38 13.36
C GLU A 78 -23.02 9.57 13.84
#